data_AF-A0A351DSY1-F1
#
_entry.id   AF-A0A351DSY1-F1
#
_cell.length_a   1.000
_cell.length_b   1.000
_cell.length_c   1.000
_cell.angle_alpha   90.00
_cell.angle_beta   90.00
_cell.angle_gamma   90.00
#
_symmetry.space_group_name_H-M   'P 1'
#
loop_
_entity.id
_entity.type
_entity.pdbx_description
1 polymer ?
#
loop_
_entity_poly.entity_id
_entity_poly.type
_entity_poly.pdbx_seq_one_letter_code
_entity_poly.pdbx_strand_id
1 'polypeptide(L)'
;IAGCTDPSNPAYNPNATDYDGSCLVAGCLLPFACNFDPTADYLDIALCDLNSCSGCTDPASCTYDPSATLSAPADCTYPANQFLDCDGVCINDADGD
;
A
#
# COMPACT_ATOMS: atom_id res chain seq x y z
N ILE A 1 -8.96 27.53 28.85
CA ILE A 1 -7.56 27.45 28.35
C ILE A 1 -7.65 26.82 26.98
N ALA A 2 -7.16 27.52 25.96
CA ALA A 2 -7.20 27.05 24.58
C ALA A 2 -6.11 25.99 24.34
N GLY A 3 -6.44 24.94 23.58
CA GLY A 3 -5.47 23.95 23.13
C GLY A 3 -6.11 22.67 22.60
N CYS A 4 -5.28 21.70 22.23
CA CYS A 4 -5.76 20.38 21.83
C CYS A 4 -6.36 19.62 23.02
N THR A 5 -7.62 19.22 22.89
CA THR A 5 -8.38 18.54 23.96
C THR A 5 -8.43 17.01 23.79
N ASP A 6 -7.85 16.47 22.71
CA ASP A 6 -7.84 15.02 22.44
C ASP A 6 -6.64 14.33 23.11
N PRO A 7 -6.86 13.46 24.11
CA PRO A 7 -5.78 12.77 24.85
C PRO A 7 -4.98 11.75 24.03
N SER A 8 -5.50 11.33 22.88
CA SER A 8 -4.79 10.44 21.96
C SER A 8 -3.87 11.20 21.00
N ASN A 9 -4.03 12.52 20.91
CA ASN A 9 -3.27 13.37 20.00
C ASN A 9 -1.88 13.72 20.60
N PRO A 10 -0.80 13.69 19.80
CA PRO A 10 0.53 14.06 20.29
C PRO A 10 0.65 15.51 20.78
N ALA A 11 -0.22 16.42 20.33
CA ALA A 11 -0.28 17.81 20.80
C ALA A 11 -1.26 18.02 21.98
N TYR A 12 -1.77 16.96 22.60
CA TYR A 12 -2.71 17.04 23.73
C TYR A 12 -2.21 17.98 24.83
N ASN A 13 -3.06 18.92 25.23
CA ASN A 13 -2.84 19.77 26.39
C ASN A 13 -3.82 19.36 27.50
N PRO A 14 -3.36 18.72 28.60
CA PRO A 14 -4.25 18.28 29.67
C PRO A 14 -4.94 19.40 30.45
N ASN A 15 -4.47 20.64 30.28
CA ASN A 15 -5.10 21.82 30.86
C ASN A 15 -6.04 22.54 29.89
N ALA A 16 -6.10 22.11 28.62
CA ALA A 16 -7.03 22.70 27.65
C ALA A 16 -8.48 22.36 28.02
N THR A 17 -9.31 23.40 28.03
CA THR A 17 -10.76 23.30 28.23
C THR A 17 -11.54 23.71 26.98
N ASP A 18 -10.88 24.40 26.04
CA ASP A 18 -11.48 24.96 24.84
C ASP A 18 -10.64 24.51 23.63
N TYR A 19 -11.25 23.76 22.70
CA TYR A 19 -10.57 23.35 21.47
C TYR A 19 -10.31 24.57 20.57
N ASP A 20 -9.08 24.73 20.12
CA ASP A 20 -8.62 25.88 19.33
C ASP A 20 -8.03 25.52 17.96
N GLY A 21 -8.11 24.25 17.55
CA GLY A 21 -7.52 23.78 16.30
C GLY A 21 -6.05 23.36 16.39
N SER A 22 -5.41 23.40 17.56
CA SER A 22 -3.98 23.05 17.73
C SER A 22 -3.67 21.55 17.75
N CYS A 23 -4.68 20.67 17.66
CA CYS A 23 -4.43 19.24 17.51
C CYS A 23 -3.74 18.96 16.17
N LEU A 24 -2.78 18.02 16.16
CA LEU A 24 -2.13 17.58 14.94
C LEU A 24 -3.07 16.68 14.13
N VAL A 25 -3.00 16.75 12.81
CA VAL A 25 -3.75 15.88 11.90
C VAL A 25 -2.92 14.63 11.59
N ALA A 26 -3.48 13.47 11.93
CA ALA A 26 -2.89 12.18 11.62
C ALA A 26 -3.02 11.83 10.13
N GLY A 27 -2.04 11.09 9.60
CA GLY A 27 -2.13 10.51 8.27
C GLY A 27 -1.01 9.52 8.00
N CYS A 28 -0.88 9.09 6.75
CA CYS A 28 0.16 8.14 6.35
C CYS A 28 1.38 8.86 5.77
N LEU A 29 2.46 8.95 6.56
CA LEU A 29 3.73 9.53 6.13
C LEU A 29 4.72 8.49 5.58
N LEU A 30 4.30 7.25 5.34
CA LEU A 30 5.17 6.21 4.79
C LEU A 30 5.24 6.34 3.26
N PRO A 31 6.41 6.64 2.66
CA PRO A 31 6.51 6.89 1.21
C PRO A 31 6.18 5.69 0.31
N PHE A 32 6.16 4.49 0.90
CA PHE A 32 5.82 3.24 0.21
C PHE A 32 4.36 2.82 0.44
N ALA A 33 3.57 3.61 1.18
CA ALA A 33 2.15 3.36 1.31
C ALA A 33 1.38 3.86 0.09
N CYS A 34 0.32 3.15 -0.25
CA CYS A 34 -0.56 3.43 -1.38
C CYS A 34 -1.33 4.75 -1.23
N ASN A 35 -1.49 5.21 0.02
CA ASN A 35 -2.16 6.47 0.37
C ASN A 35 -1.22 7.46 1.05
N PHE A 36 0.07 7.46 0.68
CA PHE A 36 1.05 8.41 1.19
C PHE A 36 0.52 9.86 1.09
N ASP A 37 0.49 10.53 2.24
CA ASP A 37 0.06 11.92 2.37
C ASP A 37 1.16 12.72 3.09
N PRO A 38 1.99 13.48 2.36
CA PRO A 38 3.05 14.30 2.94
C PRO A 38 2.52 15.52 3.71
N THR A 39 1.21 15.79 3.68
CA THR A 39 0.59 16.95 4.36
C THR A 39 0.14 16.64 5.77
N ALA A 40 0.17 15.36 6.19
CA ALA A 40 -0.13 14.97 7.56
C ALA A 40 0.93 15.49 8.56
N ASP A 41 0.50 15.89 9.75
CA ASP A 41 1.36 16.43 10.78
C ASP A 41 2.14 15.32 11.52
N TYR A 42 1.57 14.13 11.63
CA TYR A 42 2.22 12.97 12.21
C TYR A 42 1.74 11.65 11.62
N LEU A 43 2.59 10.63 11.75
CA LEU A 43 2.33 9.28 11.26
C LEU A 43 1.36 8.55 12.18
N ASP A 44 0.25 8.08 11.62
CA ASP A 44 -0.56 7.00 12.18
C ASP A 44 -0.50 5.80 11.24
N ILE A 45 0.17 4.74 11.69
CA ILE A 45 0.37 3.52 10.88
C ILE A 45 -0.93 2.79 10.58
N ALA A 46 -1.96 2.94 11.41
CA ALA A 46 -3.26 2.31 11.17
C ALA A 46 -4.03 2.97 10.01
N LEU A 47 -3.67 4.21 9.66
CA LEU A 47 -4.21 4.92 8.50
C LEU A 47 -3.45 4.63 7.21
N CYS A 48 -2.30 3.95 7.27
CA CYS A 48 -1.53 3.60 6.09
C CYS A 48 -2.12 2.39 5.37
N ASP A 49 -2.44 2.58 4.09
CA ASP A 49 -2.79 1.50 3.19
C ASP A 49 -1.52 0.97 2.51
N LEU A 50 -1.18 -0.29 2.82
CA LEU A 50 0.00 -0.96 2.28
C LEU A 50 -0.33 -2.02 1.23
N ASN A 51 -1.61 -2.19 0.87
CA ASN A 51 -2.04 -3.34 0.07
C ASN A 51 -2.84 -2.95 -1.18
N SER A 52 -3.57 -1.82 -1.19
CA SER A 52 -4.44 -1.50 -2.35
C SER A 52 -3.70 -1.28 -3.67
N CYS A 53 -2.43 -0.94 -3.60
CA CYS A 53 -1.52 -0.77 -4.74
C CYS A 53 -0.42 -1.85 -4.77
N SER A 54 -0.51 -2.88 -3.92
CA SER A 54 0.43 -4.00 -3.93
C SER A 54 0.00 -5.04 -4.95
N GLY A 55 0.96 -5.56 -5.70
CA GLY A 55 0.72 -6.67 -6.61
C GLY A 55 1.96 -7.06 -7.39
N CYS A 56 1.81 -8.02 -8.30
CA CYS A 56 2.92 -8.42 -9.15
C CYS A 56 3.23 -7.34 -10.18
N THR A 57 4.40 -6.72 -10.10
CA THR A 57 4.84 -5.66 -11.01
C THR A 57 5.69 -6.18 -12.18
N ASP A 58 5.89 -7.49 -12.29
CA ASP A 58 6.70 -8.10 -13.35
C ASP A 58 5.83 -8.37 -14.59
N PRO A 59 6.07 -7.71 -15.73
CA PRO A 59 5.31 -7.94 -16.97
C PRO A 59 5.44 -9.35 -17.54
N ALA A 60 6.42 -10.14 -17.11
CA ALA A 60 6.57 -11.54 -17.50
C ALA A 60 5.76 -12.52 -16.63
N SER A 61 5.10 -12.02 -15.57
CA SER A 61 4.26 -12.83 -14.70
C SER A 61 2.87 -13.05 -15.28
N CYS A 62 2.31 -14.22 -15.02
CA CYS A 62 0.93 -14.58 -15.35
C CYS A 62 -0.11 -13.80 -14.55
N THR A 63 0.30 -13.27 -13.39
CA THR A 63 -0.53 -12.45 -12.50
C THR A 63 -0.08 -10.99 -12.48
N TYR A 64 0.58 -10.53 -13.56
CA TYR A 64 1.00 -9.14 -13.68
C TYR A 64 -0.18 -8.18 -13.48
N ASP A 65 -0.01 -7.24 -12.54
CA ASP A 65 -0.95 -6.17 -12.29
C ASP A 65 -0.32 -4.82 -12.70
N PRO A 66 -0.78 -4.21 -13.81
CA PRO A 66 -0.25 -2.92 -14.25
C PRO A 66 -0.67 -1.74 -13.36
N SER A 67 -1.63 -1.93 -12.45
CA SER A 67 -2.04 -0.93 -11.47
C SER A 67 -1.23 -0.98 -10.18
N ALA A 68 -0.50 -2.08 -9.93
CA ALA A 68 0.37 -2.20 -8.78
C ALA A 68 1.57 -1.25 -8.87
N THR A 69 1.76 -0.45 -7.83
CA THR A 69 2.93 0.44 -7.68
C THR A 69 3.88 -0.04 -6.59
N LEU A 70 3.38 -0.89 -5.68
CA LEU A 70 4.17 -1.56 -4.65
C LEU A 70 4.41 -3.02 -5.08
N SER A 71 5.68 -3.39 -5.26
CA SER A 71 6.03 -4.72 -5.73
C SER A 71 5.77 -5.78 -4.66
N ALA A 72 4.96 -6.79 -4.99
CA ALA A 72 4.71 -7.98 -4.20
C ALA A 72 5.13 -9.23 -4.98
N PRO A 73 6.42 -9.64 -4.95
CA PRO A 73 6.91 -10.78 -5.74
C PRO A 73 6.24 -12.12 -5.39
N ALA A 74 5.71 -12.25 -4.18
CA ALA A 74 4.96 -13.42 -3.75
C ALA A 74 3.63 -13.59 -4.51
N ASP A 75 3.10 -12.50 -5.09
CA ASP A 75 1.88 -12.51 -5.89
C ASP A 75 2.16 -12.82 -7.36
N CYS A 76 3.44 -12.86 -7.78
CA CYS A 76 3.84 -13.21 -9.13
C CYS A 76 3.82 -14.73 -9.32
N THR A 77 3.07 -15.20 -10.32
CA THR A 77 3.10 -16.60 -10.76
C THR A 77 3.69 -16.68 -12.16
N TYR A 78 4.46 -17.73 -12.41
CA TYR A 78 5.12 -17.95 -13.69
C TYR A 78 4.78 -19.35 -14.20
N PRO A 79 4.88 -19.59 -15.51
CA PRO A 79 4.70 -20.92 -16.06
C PRO A 79 5.67 -21.92 -15.42
N ALA A 80 5.24 -23.17 -15.28
CA ALA A 80 6.05 -24.20 -14.61
C ALA A 80 7.40 -24.44 -15.29
N ASN A 81 7.50 -24.14 -16.59
CA ASN A 81 8.74 -24.12 -17.36
C ASN A 81 8.58 -23.26 -18.62
N GLN A 82 9.68 -23.01 -19.32
CA GLN A 82 9.75 -22.20 -20.55
C GLN A 82 8.99 -22.76 -21.77
N PHE A 83 8.39 -23.94 -21.67
CA PHE A 83 7.63 -24.59 -22.73
C PHE A 83 6.12 -24.53 -22.49
N LEU A 84 5.68 -23.92 -21.39
CA LEU A 84 4.28 -23.69 -21.08
C LEU A 84 3.98 -22.19 -21.01
N ASP A 85 2.78 -21.79 -21.40
CA ASP A 85 2.26 -20.46 -21.13
C ASP A 85 1.59 -20.39 -19.74
N CYS A 86 0.94 -19.26 -19.45
CA CYS A 86 0.31 -19.00 -18.17
C CYS A 86 -0.93 -19.85 -17.87
N ASP A 87 -1.55 -20.41 -18.90
CA ASP A 87 -2.67 -21.34 -18.79
C ASP A 87 -2.17 -22.80 -18.71
N GLY A 88 -0.85 -23.01 -18.76
CA GLY A 88 -0.23 -24.34 -18.78
C GLY A 88 -0.31 -25.03 -20.14
N VAL A 89 -0.51 -24.27 -21.23
CA VAL A 89 -0.55 -24.77 -22.61
C VAL A 89 0.85 -24.70 -23.23
N CYS A 90 1.20 -25.70 -24.03
CA CYS A 90 2.49 -25.75 -24.72
C CYS A 90 2.66 -24.57 -25.69
N ILE A 91 3.77 -23.81 -25.57
CA ILE A 91 4.06 -22.64 -26.44
C ILE A 91 4.53 -23.07 -27.85
N ASN A 92 4.80 -24.36 -28.04
CA ASN A 92 5.22 -24.92 -29.32
C ASN A 92 4.63 -26.33 -29.47
N ASP A 93 3.42 -26.42 -30.05
CA ASP A 93 2.68 -27.66 -30.29
C ASP A 93 3.24 -28.48 -31.47
N ALA A 94 4.55 -28.74 -31.46
CA ALA A 94 5.23 -29.36 -32.60
C ALA A 94 4.60 -30.69 -33.09
N ASP A 95 3.80 -31.38 -32.26
CA ASP A 95 3.03 -32.59 -32.58
C ASP A 95 1.50 -32.52 -32.38
N GLY A 96 0.94 -31.39 -31.89
CA GLY A 96 -0.50 -31.11 -31.90
C GLY A 96 -1.42 -32.07 -31.13
N ASP A 97 -0.97 -32.63 -30.00
CA ASP A 97 -1.80 -33.44 -29.08
C ASP A 97 -2.35 -32.68 -27.85
#